data_AF-A0A838U286-F1
#
_entry.id   AF-A0A838U286-F1
#
_cell.length_a   1.000
_cell.length_b   1.000
_cell.length_c   1.000
_cell.angle_alpha   90.00
_cell.angle_beta   90.00
_cell.angle_gamma   90.00
#
_symmetry.space_group_name_H-M   'P 1'
#
loop_
_entity.id
_entity.type
_entity.pdbx_description
1 polymer ?
#
loop_
_entity_poly.entity_id
_entity_poly.type
_entity_poly.pdbx_seq_one_letter_code
_entity_poly.pdbx_strand_id
1 'polypeptide(L)'
;MSSNSNFVSTQKIPQEATQLNKLTKVSSRYLEISAFKNSDTHKGYFCYNCIYFMKPNHCAIVTDEGQDIEGNVSNVIAPYGICSVWAPNEKEIK
;
A
#
# COMPACT_ATOMS: atom_id res chain seq x y z
N MET A 1 -27.93 -6.97 5.11
CA MET A 1 -27.90 -5.80 4.19
C MET A 1 -26.44 -5.47 3.95
N SER A 2 -25.85 -5.98 2.87
CA SER A 2 -24.48 -5.62 2.48
C SER A 2 -24.59 -4.57 1.39
N SER A 3 -24.26 -3.34 1.75
CA SER A 3 -24.23 -2.19 0.84
C SER A 3 -23.23 -2.48 -0.27
N ASN A 4 -23.71 -2.65 -1.51
CA ASN A 4 -22.87 -2.58 -2.70
C ASN A 4 -22.25 -1.18 -2.74
N SER A 5 -21.02 -1.06 -2.26
CA SER A 5 -20.20 0.11 -2.53
C SER A 5 -19.88 0.10 -4.02
N ASN A 6 -20.48 1.00 -4.79
CA ASN A 6 -20.15 1.26 -6.19
C ASN A 6 -18.78 1.94 -6.28
N PHE A 7 -17.75 1.27 -5.79
CA PHE A 7 -16.39 1.75 -5.81
C PHE A 7 -15.83 1.56 -7.22
N VAL A 8 -15.74 2.67 -7.96
CA VAL A 8 -15.11 2.71 -9.29
C VAL A 8 -13.65 3.11 -9.07
N SER A 9 -12.75 2.13 -9.12
CA SER A 9 -11.31 2.39 -9.04
C SER A 9 -10.87 3.34 -10.16
N THR A 10 -10.10 4.36 -9.79
CA THR A 10 -9.58 5.37 -10.74
C THR A 10 -8.24 4.96 -11.37
N GLN A 11 -7.73 3.78 -11.04
CA GLN A 11 -6.36 3.39 -11.33
C GLN A 11 -6.24 2.64 -12.66
N LYS A 12 -5.22 2.99 -13.45
CA LYS A 12 -4.86 2.31 -14.70
C LYS A 12 -3.97 1.10 -14.43
N ILE A 13 -4.47 0.13 -13.68
CA ILE A 13 -3.78 -1.14 -13.40
C ILE A 13 -4.29 -2.19 -14.40
N PRO A 14 -3.44 -3.11 -14.90
CA PRO A 14 -3.93 -4.26 -15.69
C PRO A 14 -5.12 -4.95 -15.01
N GLN A 15 -6.14 -5.29 -15.79
CA GLN A 15 -7.37 -5.88 -15.25
C GLN A 15 -7.13 -7.20 -14.51
N GLU A 16 -6.05 -7.93 -14.85
CA GLU A 16 -5.68 -9.13 -14.10
C GLU A 16 -5.31 -8.82 -12.63
N ALA A 17 -4.76 -7.63 -12.35
CA ALA A 17 -4.44 -7.20 -10.99
C ALA A 17 -5.69 -6.77 -10.20
N THR A 18 -6.78 -6.40 -10.87
CA THR A 18 -8.08 -6.17 -10.22
C THR A 18 -8.81 -7.46 -9.87
N GLN A 19 -8.41 -8.60 -10.45
CA GLN A 19 -8.93 -9.92 -10.07
C GLN A 19 -8.23 -10.52 -8.84
N LEU A 20 -7.06 -9.99 -8.47
CA LEU A 20 -6.40 -10.35 -7.23
C LEU A 20 -7.17 -9.73 -6.06
N ASN A 21 -7.69 -10.58 -5.16
CA ASN A 21 -8.28 -10.16 -3.89
C ASN A 21 -7.20 -9.58 -2.98
N LYS A 22 -6.82 -8.32 -3.23
CA LYS A 22 -5.91 -7.58 -2.37
C LYS A 22 -6.60 -7.24 -1.05
N LEU A 23 -5.81 -7.17 0.02
CA LEU A 23 -6.25 -6.66 1.32
C LEU A 23 -6.54 -5.17 1.20
N THR A 24 -7.60 -4.69 1.83
CA THR A 24 -7.81 -3.24 1.97
C THR A 24 -6.72 -2.65 2.87
N LYS A 25 -6.45 -1.35 2.74
CA LYS A 25 -5.55 -0.61 3.65
C LYS A 25 -5.88 -0.84 5.13
N VAL A 26 -7.15 -0.69 5.53
CA VAL A 26 -7.59 -0.99 6.91
C VAL A 26 -7.31 -2.44 7.31
N SER A 27 -7.65 -3.42 6.47
CA SER A 27 -7.50 -4.85 6.82
C SER A 27 -6.03 -5.28 6.94
N SER A 28 -5.13 -4.66 6.18
CA SER A 28 -3.69 -4.87 6.25
C SER A 28 -2.99 -4.00 7.31
N ARG A 29 -3.76 -3.21 8.07
CA ARG A 29 -3.24 -2.20 8.99
C ARG A 29 -2.22 -1.25 8.35
N TYR A 30 -2.46 -0.89 7.10
CA TYR A 30 -1.61 0.04 6.37
C TYR A 30 -1.69 1.43 6.99
N LEU A 31 -0.55 2.13 7.02
CA LEU A 31 -0.39 3.47 7.54
C LEU A 31 0.63 4.25 6.69
N GLU A 32 0.31 5.50 6.37
CA GLU A 32 1.26 6.47 5.80
C GLU A 32 1.89 7.31 6.91
N ILE A 33 3.18 7.10 7.17
CA ILE A 33 3.88 7.83 8.23
C ILE A 33 4.45 9.14 7.64
N SER A 34 3.59 10.15 7.52
CA SER A 34 3.91 11.44 6.87
C SER A 34 5.21 12.11 7.37
N ALA A 35 5.55 11.93 8.65
CA ALA A 35 6.80 12.40 9.24
C ALA A 35 8.07 11.85 8.56
N PHE A 36 7.97 10.68 7.90
CA PHE A 36 9.06 10.02 7.18
C PHE A 36 9.03 10.25 5.66
N LYS A 37 8.21 11.18 5.16
CA LYS A 37 8.09 11.46 3.72
C LYS A 37 9.42 11.73 3.01
N ASN A 38 10.38 12.33 3.72
CA ASN A 38 11.71 12.69 3.21
C ASN A 38 12.84 11.82 3.80
N SER A 39 12.50 10.73 4.51
CA SER A 39 13.49 9.84 5.10
C SER A 39 14.07 8.86 4.08
N ASP A 40 15.22 8.28 4.39
CA ASP A 40 15.80 7.18 3.60
C ASP A 40 14.98 5.90 3.79
N THR A 41 14.10 5.62 2.83
CA THR A 41 13.19 4.47 2.85
C THR A 41 13.85 3.14 2.49
N HIS A 42 15.17 3.12 2.22
CA HIS A 42 15.95 1.88 2.16
C HIS A 42 16.21 1.29 3.56
N LYS A 43 16.10 2.11 4.61
CA LYS A 43 16.39 1.72 6.01
C LYS A 43 15.12 1.64 6.84
N GLY A 44 15.08 0.70 7.79
CA GLY A 44 13.90 0.48 8.62
C GLY A 44 12.85 -0.37 7.92
N TYR A 45 11.58 -0.19 8.30
CA TYR A 45 10.46 -0.99 7.81
C TYR A 45 9.51 -0.11 7.00
N PHE A 46 9.69 -0.09 5.69
CA PHE A 46 8.92 0.77 4.81
C PHE A 46 8.40 0.00 3.60
N CYS A 47 7.35 0.51 2.96
CA CYS A 47 6.87 -0.05 1.71
C CYS A 47 7.99 -0.05 0.66
N TYR A 48 8.82 1.01 0.57
CA TYR A 48 9.90 1.05 -0.43
C TYR A 48 10.82 -0.18 -0.41
N ASN A 49 11.16 -0.67 0.78
CA ASN A 49 12.04 -1.82 0.98
C ASN A 49 11.27 -3.14 1.26
N CYS A 50 9.99 -3.19 0.91
CA CYS A 50 9.14 -4.37 1.01
C CYS A 50 9.11 -5.15 -0.33
N ILE A 51 9.06 -6.48 -0.28
CA ILE A 51 9.00 -7.33 -1.50
C ILE A 51 7.71 -7.12 -2.32
N TYR A 52 6.65 -6.65 -1.68
CA TYR A 52 5.34 -6.47 -2.34
C TYR A 52 5.18 -5.08 -2.95
N PHE A 53 6.12 -4.18 -2.73
CA PHE A 53 6.03 -2.82 -3.25
C PHE A 53 6.43 -2.76 -4.71
N MET A 54 5.53 -2.19 -5.51
CA MET A 54 5.68 -2.01 -6.93
C MET A 54 5.88 -0.52 -7.19
N LYS A 55 7.12 -0.16 -7.56
CA LYS A 55 7.50 1.23 -7.80
C LYS A 55 6.64 1.84 -8.93
N PRO A 56 6.20 3.12 -8.81
CA PRO A 56 6.58 4.04 -7.74
C PRO A 56 5.68 4.00 -6.49
N ASN A 57 4.42 3.57 -6.57
CA ASN A 57 3.44 3.79 -5.49
C ASN A 57 2.33 2.72 -5.41
N HIS A 58 2.64 1.46 -5.71
CA HIS A 58 1.66 0.38 -5.74
C HIS A 58 2.07 -0.77 -4.83
N CYS A 59 1.11 -1.61 -4.42
CA CYS A 59 1.39 -2.86 -3.72
C CYS A 59 0.75 -4.06 -4.43
N ALA A 60 1.45 -5.19 -4.43
CA ALA A 60 0.94 -6.43 -5.00
C ALA A 60 -0.24 -7.02 -4.20
N ILE A 61 -0.27 -6.79 -2.88
CA ILE A 61 -1.22 -7.46 -1.95
C ILE A 61 -2.11 -6.51 -1.16
N VAL A 62 -1.86 -5.20 -1.19
CA VAL A 62 -2.70 -4.17 -0.55
C VAL A 62 -3.32 -3.29 -1.62
N THR A 63 -4.59 -2.92 -1.46
CA THR A 63 -5.26 -1.98 -2.36
C THR A 63 -4.60 -0.61 -2.25
N ASP A 64 -4.31 -0.02 -3.40
CA ASP A 64 -3.69 1.30 -3.45
C ASP A 64 -4.66 2.39 -3.01
N GLU A 65 -5.97 2.22 -3.27
CA GLU A 65 -7.02 3.12 -2.83
C GLU A 65 -7.73 2.61 -1.57
N GLY A 66 -8.05 3.53 -0.68
CA GLY A 66 -8.81 3.27 0.54
C GLY A 66 -8.39 4.16 1.70
N GLN A 67 -9.11 3.99 2.80
CA GLN A 67 -8.78 4.58 4.09
C GLN A 67 -7.68 3.77 4.79
N ASP A 68 -6.68 4.43 5.36
CA ASP A 68 -5.68 3.82 6.25
C ASP A 68 -6.24 3.62 7.68
N ILE A 69 -5.41 3.14 8.61
CA ILE A 69 -5.85 2.93 10.00
C ILE A 69 -6.06 4.21 10.82
N GLU A 70 -5.58 5.35 10.35
CA GLU A 70 -5.76 6.66 11.01
C GLU A 70 -6.93 7.45 10.43
N GLY A 71 -7.56 6.96 9.36
CA GLY A 71 -8.67 7.64 8.70
C GLY A 71 -8.28 8.43 7.46
N ASN A 72 -7.00 8.45 7.09
CA ASN A 72 -6.55 9.16 5.90
C ASN A 72 -6.92 8.37 4.66
N VAL A 73 -7.50 9.05 3.67
CA VAL A 73 -7.87 8.44 2.38
C VAL A 73 -6.84 8.85 1.34
N SER A 74 -6.24 7.87 0.68
CA SER A 74 -5.33 8.09 -0.44
C SER A 74 -5.49 6.99 -1.48
N ASN A 75 -5.06 7.29 -2.71
CA ASN A 75 -5.12 6.39 -3.87
C ASN A 75 -3.75 5.82 -4.26
N VAL A 76 -2.80 5.81 -3.31
CA VAL A 76 -1.43 5.34 -3.50
C VAL A 76 -0.97 4.47 -2.33
N ILE A 77 0.08 3.67 -2.55
CA ILE A 77 0.92 3.11 -1.50
C ILE A 77 2.19 3.96 -1.44
N ALA A 78 2.35 4.75 -0.37
CA ALA A 78 3.48 5.63 -0.20
C ALA A 78 4.75 4.82 0.12
N PRO A 79 5.93 5.21 -0.40
CA PRO A 79 7.19 4.51 -0.11
C PRO A 79 7.54 4.56 1.39
N TYR A 80 7.11 5.59 2.11
CA TYR A 80 7.27 5.78 3.56
C TYR A 80 6.09 5.19 4.38
N GLY A 81 5.20 4.44 3.76
CA GLY A 81 4.15 3.70 4.45
C GLY A 81 4.63 2.36 5.02
N ILE A 82 3.78 1.69 5.79
CA ILE A 82 4.01 0.34 6.32
C ILE A 82 2.65 -0.37 6.48
N CYS A 83 2.63 -1.70 6.48
CA CYS A 83 1.46 -2.51 6.83
C CYS A 83 1.88 -3.74 7.68
N SER A 84 0.93 -4.46 8.26
CA SER A 84 1.21 -5.61 9.15
C SER A 84 1.75 -6.84 8.43
N VAL A 85 1.68 -6.88 7.10
CA VAL A 85 2.15 -7.98 6.25
C VAL A 85 3.47 -7.64 5.52
N TRP A 86 4.21 -6.64 6.02
CA TRP A 86 5.51 -6.26 5.49
C TRP A 86 6.49 -7.45 5.48
N ALA A 87 7.27 -7.56 4.41
CA ALA A 87 8.33 -8.56 4.27
C ALA A 87 9.56 -7.95 3.59
N PRO A 88 10.78 -8.26 4.07
CA PRO A 88 12.01 -7.58 3.67
C PRO A 88 12.40 -7.88 2.23
N ASN A 89 12.73 -6.84 1.46
CA ASN A 89 13.38 -6.98 0.16
C ASN A 89 14.89 -6.74 0.31
N GLU A 90 15.68 -7.81 0.39
CA GLU A 90 17.13 -7.72 0.59
C GLU A 90 17.88 -6.96 -0.52
N LYS A 91 17.27 -6.78 -1.70
CA LYS A 91 17.87 -5.98 -2.78
C LYS A 91 17.73 -4.47 -2.56
N GLU A 92 16.74 -4.06 -1.77
CA GLU A 92 16.44 -2.65 -1.51
C GLU A 92 16.94 -2.19 -0.12
N ILE A 93 17.15 -3.12 0.81
CA ILE A 93 17.70 -2.81 2.14
C ILE A 93 19.21 -2.52 2.02
N LYS A 94 19.67 -1.40 2.61
CA LYS A 94 21.07 -0.92 2.55
C LYS A 94 21.61 -0.47 3.90
#